data_AF-A0A210QW00-F1
#
_entry.id   AF-A0A210QW00-F1
#
_cell.length_a   1.000
_cell.length_b   1.000
_cell.length_c   1.000
_cell.angle_alpha   90.00
_cell.angle_beta   90.00
_cell.angle_gamma   90.00
#
_symmetry.space_group_name_H-M   'P 1'
#
loop_
_entity.id
_entity.type
_entity.pdbx_description
1 polymer ?
#
loop_
_entity_poly.entity_id
_entity_poly.type
_entity_poly.pdbx_seq_one_letter_code
_entity_poly.pdbx_strand_id
1 'polypeptide(L)'
;MTTMAISNIICSITFGNRFEYTDAKFKRLTSLFAENLRLNSVGGAIRSFPGVRFLPGDMFNVKKLIQNFTDIKCFALEQIAEHRKTFAEENQRDFIDAFLRQQIKHDEDDPIFDDMNLATVVINLFLAGTETTATMIRWAIIYLIHNKPIQDKLRQEIETVVGTSRIPSLGDKPSMPYYEAFITEVFRMGNIAPLSVPHGA
;
A
#
# COMPACT_ATOMS: atom_id res chain seq x y z
N MET A 1 1.37 -8.51 -11.64
CA MET A 1 1.69 -9.55 -10.64
C MET A 1 2.26 -8.97 -9.36
N THR A 2 3.36 -8.20 -9.37
CA THR A 2 3.97 -7.63 -8.15
C THR A 2 3.01 -6.77 -7.32
N THR A 3 2.32 -5.81 -7.93
CA THR A 3 1.33 -4.96 -7.24
C THR A 3 0.24 -5.78 -6.55
N MET A 4 -0.35 -6.75 -7.23
CA MET A 4 -1.41 -7.60 -6.66
C MET A 4 -0.90 -8.43 -5.48
N ALA A 5 0.31 -8.98 -5.57
CA ALA A 5 0.91 -9.75 -4.49
C ALA A 5 1.14 -8.87 -3.24
N ILE A 6 1.69 -7.67 -3.41
CA ILE A 6 1.93 -6.73 -2.31
C ILE A 6 0.61 -6.19 -1.74
N SER A 7 -0.34 -5.79 -2.60
CA SER A 7 -1.67 -5.37 -2.17
C SER A 7 -2.34 -6.43 -1.32
N ASN A 8 -2.18 -7.72 -1.65
CA ASN A 8 -2.73 -8.81 -0.84
C ASN A 8 -2.07 -8.95 0.54
N ILE A 9 -0.78 -8.65 0.66
CA ILE A 9 -0.10 -8.61 1.97
C ILE A 9 -0.72 -7.47 2.79
N ILE A 10 -0.87 -6.28 2.21
CA ILE A 10 -1.49 -5.15 2.92
C ILE A 10 -2.96 -5.43 3.26
N CYS A 11 -3.72 -6.03 2.36
CA CYS A 11 -5.09 -6.48 2.62
C CYS A 11 -5.17 -7.48 3.77
N SER A 12 -4.22 -8.42 3.88
CA SER A 12 -4.24 -9.37 5.00
C SER A 12 -3.99 -8.70 6.35
N ILE A 13 -3.21 -7.62 6.38
CA ILE A 13 -2.93 -6.84 7.59
C ILE A 13 -4.10 -5.91 7.93
N THR A 14 -4.77 -5.37 6.91
CA THR A 14 -5.81 -4.33 7.08
C THR A 14 -7.24 -4.88 7.17
N PHE A 15 -7.59 -5.86 6.34
CA PHE A 15 -8.93 -6.44 6.20
C PHE A 15 -9.01 -7.90 6.64
N GLY A 16 -7.91 -8.48 7.15
CA GLY A 16 -7.84 -9.90 7.55
C GLY A 16 -7.95 -10.90 6.38
N ASN A 17 -8.10 -10.42 5.15
CA ASN A 17 -8.43 -11.22 3.98
C ASN A 17 -7.38 -11.11 2.88
N ARG A 18 -7.16 -12.22 2.17
CA ARG A 18 -6.39 -12.26 0.91
C ARG A 18 -7.37 -12.46 -0.24
N PHE A 19 -7.24 -11.64 -1.27
CA PHE A 19 -8.10 -11.71 -2.45
C PHE A 19 -7.46 -12.59 -3.53
N GLU A 20 -8.28 -13.35 -4.25
CA GLU A 20 -7.82 -14.05 -5.45
C GLU A 20 -7.35 -13.04 -6.50
N TYR A 21 -6.30 -13.38 -7.26
CA TYR A 21 -5.80 -12.47 -8.31
C TYR A 21 -6.81 -12.25 -9.45
N THR A 22 -7.82 -13.11 -9.54
CA THR A 22 -8.93 -13.00 -10.50
C THR A 22 -10.09 -12.16 -9.98
N ASP A 23 -10.13 -11.85 -8.69
CA ASP A 23 -11.23 -11.12 -8.05
C ASP A 23 -11.46 -9.75 -8.70
N ALA A 24 -12.70 -9.52 -9.13
CA ALA A 24 -13.06 -8.32 -9.87
C ALA A 24 -13.03 -7.06 -8.99
N LYS A 25 -13.42 -7.16 -7.71
CA LYS A 25 -13.41 -6.02 -6.78
C LYS A 25 -11.98 -5.61 -6.47
N PHE A 26 -11.09 -6.57 -6.23
CA PHE A 26 -9.68 -6.32 -5.97
C PHE A 26 -8.93 -5.75 -7.18
N LYS A 27 -9.20 -6.28 -8.38
CA LYS A 27 -8.71 -5.69 -9.64
C LYS A 27 -9.18 -4.25 -9.83
N ARG A 28 -10.46 -3.99 -9.55
CA ARG A 28 -11.02 -2.63 -9.63
C ARG A 28 -10.30 -1.71 -8.64
N LEU A 29 -10.17 -2.10 -7.38
CA LEU A 29 -9.49 -1.31 -6.34
C LEU A 29 -8.05 -0.95 -6.75
N THR A 30 -7.26 -1.96 -7.13
CA THR A 30 -5.86 -1.74 -7.57
C THR A 30 -5.79 -0.86 -8.82
N SER A 31 -6.73 -0.98 -9.76
CA SER A 31 -6.79 -0.10 -10.94
C SER A 31 -7.11 1.35 -10.60
N LEU A 32 -8.02 1.60 -9.64
CA LEU A 32 -8.40 2.94 -9.20
C LEU A 32 -7.22 3.65 -8.53
N PHE A 33 -6.46 2.95 -7.69
CA PHE A 33 -5.25 3.51 -7.07
C PHE A 33 -4.16 3.84 -8.08
N ALA A 34 -3.89 2.93 -9.02
CA ALA A 34 -2.90 3.16 -10.07
C ALA A 34 -3.29 4.35 -10.96
N GLU A 35 -4.58 4.51 -11.24
CA GLU A 35 -5.10 5.66 -11.98
C GLU A 35 -4.96 6.96 -11.19
N ASN A 36 -5.33 6.97 -9.90
CA ASN A 36 -5.17 8.13 -9.04
C ASN A 36 -3.72 8.59 -8.92
N LEU A 37 -2.76 7.66 -8.85
CA LEU A 37 -1.34 8.03 -8.86
C LEU A 37 -0.91 8.72 -10.15
N ARG A 38 -1.37 8.25 -11.31
CA ARG A 38 -1.11 8.91 -12.60
C ARG A 38 -1.72 10.31 -12.64
N LEU A 39 -2.94 10.44 -12.14
CA LEU A 39 -3.68 11.71 -12.07
C LEU A 39 -3.16 12.66 -10.98
N ASN A 40 -2.38 12.18 -10.02
CA ASN A 40 -1.86 13.00 -8.91
C ASN A 40 -0.93 14.13 -9.41
N SER A 41 -0.25 13.91 -10.54
CA SER A 41 0.51 14.95 -11.26
C SER A 41 -0.36 16.16 -11.64
N VAL A 42 -1.67 15.94 -11.89
CA VAL A 42 -2.65 16.98 -12.19
C VAL A 42 -3.17 17.68 -10.92
N GLY A 43 -3.13 16.99 -9.77
CA GLY A 43 -3.48 17.57 -8.47
C GLY A 43 -2.61 18.78 -8.08
N GLY A 44 -1.37 18.83 -8.55
CA GLY A 44 -0.49 20.00 -8.40
C GLY A 44 -1.06 21.25 -9.06
N ALA A 45 -1.61 21.13 -10.28
CA ALA A 45 -2.20 22.25 -11.00
C ALA A 45 -3.46 22.80 -10.32
N ILE A 46 -4.30 21.92 -9.74
CA ILE A 46 -5.48 22.33 -8.95
C ILE A 46 -5.05 23.11 -7.71
N ARG A 47 -4.00 22.65 -7.02
CA ARG A 47 -3.50 23.28 -5.79
C ARG A 47 -2.92 24.67 -6.07
N SER A 48 -2.25 24.84 -7.22
CA SER A 48 -1.74 26.13 -7.68
C SER A 48 -2.82 27.06 -8.22
N PHE A 49 -3.86 26.52 -8.85
CA PHE A 49 -4.94 27.31 -9.48
C PHE A 49 -6.33 26.73 -9.15
N PRO A 50 -6.91 27.10 -7.98
CA PRO A 50 -8.21 26.57 -7.55
C PRO A 50 -9.36 26.81 -8.55
N GLY A 51 -9.25 27.82 -9.41
CA GLY A 51 -10.22 28.13 -10.46
C GLY A 51 -10.39 27.02 -11.51
N VAL A 52 -9.39 26.15 -11.68
CA VAL A 52 -9.40 25.04 -12.65
C VAL A 52 -10.54 24.06 -12.40
N ARG A 53 -11.02 23.92 -11.15
CA ARG A 53 -12.15 23.05 -10.80
C ARG A 53 -13.48 23.46 -11.42
N PHE A 54 -13.61 24.74 -11.81
CA PHE A 54 -14.85 25.31 -12.34
C PHE A 54 -14.89 25.34 -13.86
N LEU A 55 -13.81 24.92 -14.54
CA LEU A 55 -13.79 24.88 -16.00
C LEU A 55 -14.80 23.83 -16.51
N PRO A 56 -15.56 24.15 -17.57
CA PRO A 56 -16.48 23.21 -18.18
C PRO A 56 -15.70 22.00 -18.76
N GLY A 57 -16.26 20.80 -18.61
CA GLY A 57 -15.60 19.53 -18.98
C GLY A 57 -14.87 18.84 -17.82
N ASP A 58 -13.92 17.96 -18.15
CA ASP A 58 -12.98 17.33 -17.20
C ASP A 58 -11.54 17.34 -17.77
N MET A 59 -11.12 18.50 -18.29
CA MET A 59 -9.84 18.69 -18.99
C MET A 59 -8.62 18.30 -18.14
N PHE A 60 -8.75 18.44 -16.83
CA PHE A 60 -7.71 18.11 -15.84
C PHE A 60 -8.05 16.85 -15.03
N ASN A 61 -9.01 16.03 -15.48
CA ASN A 61 -9.41 14.77 -14.81
C ASN A 61 -9.77 14.93 -13.31
N VAL A 62 -10.22 16.12 -12.90
CA VAL A 62 -10.58 16.43 -11.51
C VAL A 62 -11.82 15.66 -11.10
N LYS A 63 -12.83 15.62 -11.97
CA LYS A 63 -14.08 14.90 -11.68
C LYS A 63 -13.81 13.41 -11.58
N LYS A 64 -12.99 12.88 -12.48
CA LYS A 64 -12.54 11.48 -12.44
C LYS A 64 -11.76 11.16 -11.16
N LEU A 65 -10.83 12.03 -10.75
CA LEU A 65 -10.07 11.85 -9.50
C LEU A 65 -11.01 11.79 -8.28
N ILE A 66 -11.97 12.71 -8.19
CA ILE A 66 -12.98 12.72 -7.11
C ILE A 66 -13.81 11.43 -7.14
N GLN A 67 -14.29 11.00 -8.31
CA GLN A 67 -15.06 9.77 -8.45
C GLN A 67 -14.26 8.54 -7.99
N ASN A 68 -12.99 8.44 -8.39
CA ASN A 68 -12.13 7.33 -7.99
C ASN A 68 -11.91 7.30 -6.47
N PHE A 69 -11.71 8.46 -5.84
CA PHE A 69 -11.63 8.53 -4.37
C PHE A 69 -12.93 8.12 -3.69
N THR A 70 -14.09 8.49 -4.26
CA THR A 70 -15.40 8.04 -3.78
C THR A 70 -15.52 6.51 -3.88
N ASP A 71 -15.21 5.91 -5.04
CA ASP A 71 -15.27 4.45 -5.25
C ASP A 71 -14.35 3.70 -4.26
N ILE A 72 -13.12 4.18 -4.06
CA ILE A 72 -12.17 3.61 -3.10
C ILE A 72 -12.71 3.72 -1.67
N LYS A 73 -13.32 4.86 -1.32
CA LYS A 73 -13.88 5.09 0.01
C LYS A 73 -15.09 4.20 0.28
N CYS A 74 -15.98 4.03 -0.69
CA CYS A 74 -17.09 3.09 -0.61
C CYS A 74 -16.59 1.66 -0.37
N PHE A 75 -15.54 1.22 -1.08
CA PHE A 75 -14.94 -0.09 -0.85
C PHE A 75 -14.43 -0.24 0.59
N ALA A 76 -13.73 0.75 1.14
CA ALA A 76 -13.23 0.70 2.51
C ALA A 76 -14.38 0.63 3.54
N LEU A 77 -15.43 1.43 3.35
CA LEU A 77 -16.61 1.42 4.21
C LEU A 77 -17.38 0.09 4.15
N GLU A 78 -17.48 -0.53 2.96
CA GLU A 78 -18.03 -1.89 2.83
C GLU A 78 -17.23 -2.90 3.66
N GLN A 79 -15.89 -2.85 3.62
CA GLN A 79 -15.06 -3.74 4.42
C GLN A 79 -15.26 -3.50 5.92
N ILE A 80 -15.31 -2.25 6.38
CA ILE A 80 -15.57 -1.90 7.78
C ILE A 80 -16.93 -2.45 8.23
N ALA A 81 -17.98 -2.30 7.42
CA ALA A 81 -19.30 -2.81 7.72
C ALA A 81 -19.31 -4.34 7.88
N GLU A 82 -18.58 -5.08 7.04
CA GLU A 82 -18.44 -6.55 7.19
C GLU A 82 -17.67 -6.95 8.45
N HIS A 83 -16.66 -6.17 8.86
CA HIS A 83 -15.93 -6.43 10.10
C HIS A 83 -16.82 -6.20 11.32
N ARG A 84 -17.64 -5.14 11.33
CA ARG A 84 -18.61 -4.85 12.39
C ARG A 84 -19.61 -6.00 12.62
N LYS A 85 -20.06 -6.68 11.56
CA LYS A 85 -21.00 -7.82 11.67
C LYS A 85 -20.39 -9.03 12.39
N THR A 86 -19.07 -9.18 12.32
CA THR A 86 -18.33 -10.35 12.79
C THR A 86 -17.36 -10.00 13.92
N PHE A 87 -17.43 -8.78 14.44
CA PHE A 87 -16.49 -8.23 15.41
C PHE A 87 -16.62 -8.94 16.75
N ALA A 88 -15.47 -9.32 17.31
CA ALA A 88 -15.37 -9.91 18.64
C ALA A 88 -14.21 -9.24 19.39
N GLU A 89 -14.48 -8.61 20.53
CA GLU A 89 -13.49 -7.78 21.23
C GLU A 89 -12.22 -8.56 21.62
N GLU A 90 -12.38 -9.84 21.98
CA GLU A 90 -11.28 -10.72 22.41
C GLU A 90 -10.47 -11.30 21.24
N ASN A 91 -10.96 -11.18 20.00
CA ASN A 91 -10.33 -11.78 18.83
C ASN A 91 -10.14 -10.73 17.71
N GLN A 92 -9.07 -9.94 17.84
CA GLN A 92 -8.68 -8.98 16.80
C GLN A 92 -8.01 -9.73 15.63
N ARG A 93 -8.65 -9.70 14.46
CA ARG A 93 -8.13 -10.38 13.26
C ARG A 93 -7.12 -9.54 12.49
N ASP A 94 -7.28 -8.22 12.52
CA ASP A 94 -6.58 -7.27 11.67
C ASP A 94 -6.65 -5.83 12.22
N PHE A 95 -6.11 -4.88 11.46
CA PHE A 95 -6.11 -3.46 11.80
C PHE A 95 -7.52 -2.88 12.00
N ILE A 96 -8.51 -3.28 11.19
CA ILE A 96 -9.88 -2.76 11.33
C ILE A 96 -10.44 -3.18 12.69
N ASP A 97 -10.35 -4.46 13.05
CA ASP A 97 -10.82 -4.92 14.37
C ASP A 97 -10.08 -4.22 15.52
N ALA A 98 -8.77 -3.99 15.38
CA ALA A 98 -8.00 -3.26 16.38
C ALA A 98 -8.51 -1.81 16.54
N PHE A 99 -8.86 -1.15 15.44
CA PHE A 99 -9.43 0.20 15.47
C PHE A 99 -10.85 0.20 16.04
N LEU A 100 -11.71 -0.72 15.61
CA LEU A 100 -13.09 -0.88 16.13
C LEU A 100 -13.08 -1.09 17.64
N ARG A 101 -12.11 -1.85 18.17
CA ARG A 101 -11.95 -2.00 19.62
C ARG A 101 -11.60 -0.68 20.31
N GLN A 102 -10.77 0.15 19.71
CA GLN A 102 -10.47 1.47 20.28
C GLN A 102 -11.68 2.39 20.22
N GLN A 103 -12.50 2.33 19.18
CA GLN A 103 -13.77 3.08 19.13
C GLN A 103 -14.67 2.77 20.32
N ILE A 104 -14.74 1.50 20.75
CA ILE A 104 -15.56 1.10 21.91
C ILE A 104 -14.99 1.64 23.24
N LYS A 105 -13.67 1.84 23.33
CA LYS A 105 -13.00 2.34 24.54
C LYS A 105 -13.05 3.85 24.67
N HIS A 106 -13.36 4.55 23.59
CA HIS A 106 -13.49 5.99 23.52
C HIS A 106 -14.97 6.37 23.46
N ASP A 107 -15.29 7.64 23.74
CA ASP A 107 -16.66 8.14 23.62
C ASP A 107 -17.12 8.11 22.15
N GLU A 108 -18.43 7.92 21.91
CA GLU A 108 -19.02 7.89 20.56
C GLU A 108 -18.73 9.17 19.74
N ASP A 109 -18.46 10.29 20.43
CA ASP A 109 -18.15 11.59 19.83
C ASP A 109 -16.64 11.84 19.66
N ASP A 110 -15.76 10.86 19.89
CA ASP A 110 -14.32 11.04 19.69
C ASP A 110 -14.02 11.24 18.18
N PRO A 111 -13.58 12.44 17.77
CA PRO A 111 -13.39 12.77 16.35
C PRO A 111 -12.22 11.99 15.73
N ILE A 112 -11.37 11.33 16.52
CA ILE A 112 -10.25 10.52 16.04
C ILE A 112 -10.77 9.13 15.66
N PHE A 113 -11.59 8.53 16.50
CA PHE A 113 -12.08 7.17 16.39
C PHE A 113 -13.41 7.09 15.63
N ASP A 114 -13.49 7.78 14.49
CA ASP A 114 -14.64 7.78 13.56
C ASP A 114 -14.42 6.85 12.34
N ASP A 115 -15.51 6.37 11.74
CA ASP A 115 -15.48 5.45 10.59
C ASP A 115 -14.88 6.09 9.34
N MET A 116 -15.04 7.40 9.16
CA MET A 116 -14.43 8.10 8.04
C MET A 116 -12.91 8.19 8.20
N ASN A 117 -12.44 8.35 9.44
CA ASN A 117 -11.01 8.28 9.74
C ASN A 117 -10.48 6.87 9.56
N LEU A 118 -11.17 5.85 10.06
CA LEU A 118 -10.80 4.44 9.84
C LEU A 118 -10.68 4.13 8.35
N ALA A 119 -11.70 4.48 7.54
CA ALA A 119 -11.65 4.30 6.10
C ALA A 119 -10.45 5.02 5.47
N THR A 120 -10.18 6.27 5.89
CA THR A 120 -9.05 7.06 5.38
C THR A 120 -7.70 6.42 5.73
N VAL A 121 -7.52 5.93 6.96
CA VAL A 121 -6.29 5.27 7.40
C VAL A 121 -6.06 3.98 6.64
N VAL A 122 -7.09 3.15 6.47
CA VAL A 122 -7.01 1.90 5.70
C VAL A 122 -6.63 2.17 4.23
N ILE A 123 -7.24 3.18 3.61
CA ILE A 123 -6.90 3.62 2.25
C ILE A 123 -5.44 4.09 2.17
N ASN A 124 -4.99 4.87 3.14
CA ASN A 124 -3.61 5.35 3.22
C ASN A 124 -2.62 4.19 3.36
N LEU A 125 -2.88 3.24 4.25
CA LEU A 125 -2.06 2.03 4.43
C LEU A 125 -1.99 1.22 3.13
N PHE A 126 -3.13 1.02 2.47
CA PHE A 126 -3.19 0.29 1.20
C PHE A 126 -2.35 0.96 0.11
N LEU A 127 -2.55 2.27 -0.11
CA LEU A 127 -1.83 3.01 -1.14
C LEU A 127 -0.33 3.09 -0.84
N ALA A 128 0.03 3.53 0.37
CA ALA A 128 1.41 3.72 0.78
C ALA A 128 2.19 2.40 0.77
N GLY A 129 1.61 1.32 1.29
CA GLY A 129 2.26 0.01 1.36
C GLY A 129 2.38 -0.66 -0.01
N THR A 130 1.32 -0.63 -0.82
CA THR A 130 1.28 -1.29 -2.12
C THR A 130 2.30 -0.71 -3.09
N GLU A 131 2.21 0.60 -3.34
CA GLU A 131 2.87 1.20 -4.51
C GLU A 131 4.36 1.40 -4.25
N THR A 132 4.74 1.80 -3.04
CA THR A 132 6.15 1.95 -2.66
C THR A 132 6.88 0.61 -2.69
N THR A 133 6.30 -0.43 -2.09
CA THR A 133 6.93 -1.75 -1.99
C THR A 133 6.95 -2.45 -3.35
N ALA A 134 5.88 -2.36 -4.15
CA ALA A 134 5.87 -2.89 -5.50
C ALA A 134 6.91 -2.20 -6.40
N THR A 135 7.09 -0.88 -6.24
CA THR A 135 8.10 -0.11 -6.98
C THR A 135 9.51 -0.48 -6.55
N MET A 136 9.76 -0.64 -5.24
CA MET A 136 11.02 -1.14 -4.71
C MET A 136 11.40 -2.49 -5.32
N ILE A 137 10.46 -3.45 -5.31
CA ILE A 137 10.71 -4.80 -5.85
C ILE A 137 10.96 -4.76 -7.36
N ARG A 138 10.24 -3.91 -8.12
CA ARG A 138 10.51 -3.72 -9.55
C ARG A 138 11.94 -3.23 -9.77
N TRP A 139 12.40 -2.24 -9.01
CA TRP A 139 13.78 -1.77 -9.08
C TRP A 139 14.78 -2.86 -8.71
N ALA A 140 14.54 -3.60 -7.63
CA ALA A 140 15.39 -4.73 -7.24
C ALA A 140 15.54 -5.74 -8.38
N ILE A 141 14.43 -6.15 -9.02
CA ILE A 141 14.44 -7.07 -10.16
C ILE A 141 15.25 -6.48 -11.33
N ILE A 142 15.02 -5.21 -11.66
CA ILE A 142 15.76 -4.52 -12.73
C ILE A 142 17.27 -4.54 -12.44
N TYR A 143 17.69 -4.21 -11.23
CA TYR A 143 19.11 -4.21 -10.87
C TYR A 143 19.71 -5.62 -10.92
N LEU A 144 18.99 -6.65 -10.50
CA LEU A 144 19.46 -8.04 -10.59
C LEU A 144 19.61 -8.52 -12.03
N ILE A 145 18.68 -8.15 -12.92
CA ILE A 145 18.75 -8.49 -14.35
C ILE A 145 20.00 -7.88 -15.00
N HIS A 146 20.33 -6.64 -14.63
CA HIS A 146 21.49 -5.93 -15.21
C HIS A 146 22.82 -6.25 -14.53
N ASN A 147 22.82 -6.88 -13.34
CA ASN A 147 24.02 -7.15 -12.56
C ASN A 147 24.08 -8.61 -12.13
N LYS A 148 24.35 -9.49 -13.10
CA LYS A 148 24.44 -10.94 -12.88
C LYS A 148 25.39 -11.35 -11.73
N PRO A 149 26.59 -10.77 -11.57
CA PRO A 149 27.47 -11.12 -10.44
C PRO A 149 26.85 -10.81 -9.06
N ILE A 150 26.08 -9.73 -8.95
CA ILE A 150 25.36 -9.38 -7.71
C ILE A 150 24.27 -10.41 -7.43
N GLN A 151 23.50 -10.78 -8.46
CA GLN A 151 22.45 -11.80 -8.33
C GLN A 151 23.02 -13.15 -7.87
N ASP A 152 24.17 -13.56 -8.42
CA ASP A 152 24.78 -14.85 -8.07
C ASP A 152 25.36 -14.83 -6.65
N LYS A 153 25.95 -13.71 -6.22
CA LYS A 153 26.42 -13.55 -4.84
C LYS A 153 25.28 -13.53 -3.82
N LEU A 154 24.14 -12.91 -4.14
CA LEU A 154 22.93 -12.99 -3.31
C LEU A 154 22.40 -14.41 -3.20
N ARG A 155 22.36 -15.15 -4.32
CA ARG A 155 21.96 -16.56 -4.30
C ARG A 155 22.90 -17.40 -3.42
N GLN A 156 24.21 -17.19 -3.54
CA GLN A 156 25.20 -17.89 -2.72
C GLN A 156 24.99 -17.61 -1.21
N GLU A 157 24.72 -16.36 -0.84
CA GLU A 157 24.42 -16.02 0.56
C GLU A 157 23.15 -16.72 1.05
N ILE A 158 22.07 -16.70 0.26
CA ILE A 158 20.81 -17.40 0.59
C ILE A 158 21.06 -18.91 0.76
N GLU A 159 21.77 -19.54 -0.17
CA GLU A 159 22.08 -20.98 -0.11
C GLU A 159 22.96 -21.32 1.11
N THR A 160 23.87 -20.43 1.50
CA THR A 160 24.76 -20.65 2.66
C THR A 160 24.01 -20.52 3.99
N VAL A 161 23.12 -19.53 4.10
CA VAL A 161 22.43 -19.21 5.37
C VAL A 161 21.15 -20.00 5.55
N VAL A 162 20.34 -20.11 4.49
CA VAL A 162 19.01 -20.73 4.52
C VAL A 162 19.06 -22.19 4.08
N GLY A 163 19.96 -22.52 3.14
CA GLY A 163 19.99 -23.83 2.47
C GLY A 163 18.85 -24.01 1.46
N THR A 164 18.61 -25.26 1.07
CA THR A 164 17.60 -25.63 0.05
C THR A 164 16.39 -26.39 0.65
N SER A 165 16.42 -26.71 1.94
CA SER A 165 15.40 -27.53 2.61
C SER A 165 14.21 -26.73 3.15
N ARG A 166 14.31 -25.40 3.21
CA ARG A 166 13.26 -24.51 3.72
C ARG A 166 13.25 -23.17 2.99
N ILE A 167 12.16 -22.43 3.16
CA ILE A 167 12.06 -21.04 2.71
C ILE A 167 12.76 -20.07 3.69
N PRO A 168 13.23 -18.90 3.22
CA PRO A 168 13.75 -17.85 4.10
C PRO A 168 12.71 -17.34 5.09
N SER A 169 13.18 -16.90 6.26
CA SER A 169 12.38 -16.30 7.33
C SER A 169 12.99 -14.97 7.80
N LEU A 170 12.22 -14.17 8.54
CA LEU A 170 12.76 -12.93 9.12
C LEU A 170 13.91 -13.17 10.11
N GLY A 171 13.99 -14.37 10.70
CA GLY A 171 15.08 -14.74 11.61
C GLY A 171 16.44 -14.89 10.92
N ASP A 172 16.46 -15.09 9.60
CA ASP A 172 17.69 -15.23 8.82
C ASP A 172 18.35 -13.89 8.50
N LYS A 173 17.57 -12.79 8.57
CA LYS A 173 18.00 -11.46 8.15
C LYS A 173 19.34 -11.02 8.76
N PRO A 174 19.59 -11.16 10.09
CA PRO A 174 20.87 -10.74 10.68
C PRO A 174 22.09 -11.51 10.14
N SER A 175 21.88 -12.68 9.54
CA SER A 175 22.92 -13.50 8.94
C SER A 175 23.07 -13.28 7.43
N MET A 176 22.35 -12.33 6.84
CA MET A 176 22.37 -12.03 5.40
C MET A 176 22.79 -10.57 5.10
N PRO A 177 24.01 -10.16 5.48
CA PRO A 177 24.46 -8.77 5.34
C PRO A 177 24.57 -8.31 3.89
N TYR A 178 24.87 -9.19 2.92
CA TYR A 178 24.94 -8.81 1.51
C TYR A 178 23.55 -8.53 0.93
N TYR A 179 22.54 -9.31 1.32
CA TYR A 179 21.14 -9.02 1.02
C TYR A 179 20.69 -7.68 1.61
N GLU A 180 21.03 -7.39 2.87
CA GLU A 180 20.70 -6.08 3.47
C GLU A 180 21.37 -4.91 2.74
N ALA A 181 22.65 -5.07 2.38
CA ALA A 181 23.37 -4.08 1.59
C ALA A 181 22.73 -3.87 0.21
N PHE A 182 22.34 -4.96 -0.47
CA PHE A 182 21.63 -4.89 -1.75
C PHE A 182 20.32 -4.12 -1.63
N ILE A 183 19.45 -4.48 -0.68
CA ILE A 183 18.17 -3.78 -0.49
C ILE A 183 18.38 -2.29 -0.19
N THR A 184 19.36 -1.97 0.65
CA THR A 184 19.73 -0.58 0.95
C THR A 184 20.15 0.17 -0.32
N GLU A 185 20.93 -0.46 -1.19
CA GLU A 185 21.35 0.13 -2.46
C GLU A 185 20.20 0.28 -3.46
N VAL A 186 19.23 -0.66 -3.49
CA VAL A 186 17.99 -0.52 -4.26
C VAL A 186 17.22 0.73 -3.81
N PHE A 187 17.09 0.97 -2.50
CA PHE A 187 16.44 2.17 -1.99
C PHE A 187 17.20 3.44 -2.40
N ARG A 188 18.54 3.45 -2.27
CA ARG A 188 19.38 4.59 -2.61
C ARG A 188 19.30 4.95 -4.10
N MET A 189 19.35 3.96 -4.98
CA MET A 189 19.38 4.17 -6.43
C MET A 189 17.99 4.32 -7.05
N GLY A 190 17.00 3.55 -6.56
CA GLY A 190 15.65 3.53 -7.12
C GLY A 190 14.84 4.77 -6.75
N ASN A 191 15.23 5.49 -5.69
CA ASN A 191 14.65 6.74 -5.23
C ASN A 191 13.10 6.77 -5.34
N ILE A 192 12.45 5.82 -4.67
CA ILE A 192 11.04 5.45 -4.87
C ILE A 192 10.07 6.63 -4.64
N ALA A 193 10.42 7.54 -3.73
CA ALA A 193 9.64 8.73 -3.40
C ALA A 193 10.55 9.98 -3.40
N PRO A 194 10.96 10.47 -4.59
CA PRO A 194 12.04 11.44 -4.72
C PRO A 194 11.72 12.82 -4.12
N LEU A 195 10.43 13.16 -4.02
CA LEU A 195 9.95 14.44 -3.48
C LEU A 195 9.28 14.30 -2.12
N SER A 196 9.26 13.10 -1.53
CA SER A 196 8.45 12.78 -0.36
C SER A 196 6.99 13.22 -0.51
N VAL A 197 6.26 13.30 0.59
CA VAL A 197 4.96 13.99 0.66
C VAL A 197 5.22 15.47 0.99
N PRO A 198 4.46 16.42 0.42
CA PRO A 198 4.59 17.84 0.78
C PRO A 198 4.41 18.09 2.29
N HIS A 199 5.28 18.91 2.87
CA HIS A 199 5.23 19.31 4.29
C HIS A 199 4.73 20.76 4.41
N GLY A 200 4.08 21.08 5.53
CA GLY A 200 3.73 22.46 5.93
C GLY A 200 4.76 23.02 6.91
N ALA A 201 4.88 24.36 6.97
CA ALA A 201 5.68 25.09 7.94
C ALA A 201 4.83 25.55 9.13
#